data_AF-A0A560ZDX3-F1
#
_entry.id   AF-A0A560ZDX3-F1
#
_cell.length_a   1.000
_cell.length_b   1.000
_cell.length_c   1.000
_cell.angle_alpha   90.00
_cell.angle_beta   90.00
_cell.angle_gamma   90.00
#
_symmetry.space_group_name_H-M   'P 1'
#
loop_
_entity.id
_entity.type
_entity.pdbx_description
1 polymer ?
#
loop_
_entity_poly.entity_id
_entity_poly.type
_entity_poly.pdbx_seq_one_letter_code
_entity_poly.pdbx_strand_id
1 'polypeptide(L)' 'MTIEAETLVQLTEALQQRGLNLVSDVTFTRAPYRLNHRWTCTVA' A
#
# COMPACT_ATOMS: atom_id res chain seq x y z
N MET A 1 -3.70 -18.92 10.19
CA MET A 1 -2.62 -17.97 10.50
C MET A 1 -3.28 -16.60 10.63
N THR A 2 -3.22 -15.99 11.80
CA THR A 2 -3.89 -14.70 12.07
C THR A 2 -2.80 -13.65 12.27
N ILE A 3 -2.95 -12.49 11.64
CA ILE A 3 -2.09 -11.32 11.82
C ILE A 3 -3.00 -10.22 12.33
N GLU A 4 -2.72 -9.73 13.53
CA GLU A 4 -3.43 -8.60 14.11
C GLU A 4 -2.73 -7.32 13.64
N ALA A 5 -3.44 -6.54 12.84
CA ALA A 5 -2.98 -5.25 12.37
C ALA A 5 -4.20 -4.33 12.19
N GLU A 6 -4.13 -3.14 12.77
CA GLU A 6 -5.19 -2.13 12.66
C GLU A 6 -4.98 -1.22 11.43
N THR A 7 -3.77 -1.23 10.87
CA THR A 7 -3.40 -0.44 9.69
C THR A 7 -2.61 -1.29 8.69
N LEU A 8 -2.65 -0.88 7.41
CA LEU A 8 -1.85 -1.51 6.35
C LEU A 8 -0.34 -1.40 6.62
N VAL A 9 0.10 -0.35 7.30
CA VAL A 9 1.50 -0.17 7.71
C VAL A 9 1.90 -1.26 8.71
N GLN A 10 1.12 -1.42 9.77
CA GLN A 10 1.36 -2.48 10.78
C GLN A 10 1.32 -3.88 10.17
N LEU A 11 0.42 -4.12 9.21
CA LEU A 11 0.37 -5.39 8.49
C LEU A 11 1.67 -5.61 7.69
N THR A 12 2.13 -4.60 6.98
CA THR A 12 3.35 -4.68 6.16
C THR A 12 4.59 -4.95 7.02
N GLU A 13 4.71 -4.28 8.16
CA GLU A 13 5.77 -4.50 9.15
C GLU A 13 5.73 -5.93 9.71
N ALA A 14 4.54 -6.42 10.10
CA ALA A 14 4.37 -7.77 10.62
C ALA A 14 4.72 -8.86 9.59
N LEU A 15 4.42 -8.61 8.31
CA LEU A 15 4.79 -9.51 7.21
C LEU A 15 6.31 -9.51 6.99
N GLN A 16 6.97 -8.34 7.01
CA GLN A 16 8.43 -8.23 6.93
C GLN A 16 9.15 -8.97 8.06
N GLN A 17 8.69 -8.83 9.31
CA GLN A 17 9.27 -9.53 10.46
C GLN A 17 9.17 -11.06 10.34
N ARG A 18 8.21 -11.55 9.55
CA ARG A 18 8.06 -12.98 9.23
C ARG A 18 8.92 -13.44 8.05
N GLY A 19 9.77 -12.57 7.50
CA GLY A 19 10.68 -12.88 6.39
C GLY A 19 10.02 -12.81 5.01
N LEU A 20 8.84 -12.19 4.90
CA LEU A 20 8.24 -11.91 3.59
C LEU A 20 8.91 -10.66 3.00
N ASN A 21 9.24 -10.75 1.71
CA ASN A 21 9.81 -9.64 0.97
C ASN A 21 8.69 -8.80 0.34
N LEU A 22 8.79 -7.48 0.50
CA LEU A 22 7.95 -6.55 -0.24
C LEU A 22 8.31 -6.65 -1.73
N VAL A 23 7.33 -6.97 -2.57
CA VAL A 23 7.54 -7.08 -4.03
C VAL A 23 7.37 -5.74 -4.73
N SER A 24 6.43 -4.92 -4.26
CA SER A 24 6.15 -3.58 -4.81
C SER A 24 5.28 -2.79 -3.84
N ASP A 25 5.51 -1.48 -3.73
CA ASP A 25 4.57 -0.56 -3.08
C ASP A 25 3.71 0.12 -4.15
N VAL A 26 2.39 0.04 -3.99
CA VAL A 26 1.43 0.59 -4.96
C VAL A 26 0.64 1.71 -4.30
N THR A 27 0.93 2.94 -4.72
CA THR A 27 0.20 4.11 -4.24
C THR A 27 -0.82 4.56 -5.28
N PHE A 28 -2.09 4.60 -4.88
CA PHE A 28 -3.17 5.22 -5.66
C PHE A 28 -3.40 6.63 -5.19
N THR A 29 -3.09 7.61 -6.04
CA THR A 29 -3.37 9.02 -5.76
C THR A 29 -4.51 9.47 -6.65
N ARG A 30 -5.53 10.10 -6.04
CA ARG A 30 -6.55 10.79 -6.83
C ARG A 30 -5.92 12.02 -7.45
N ALA A 31 -5.94 12.10 -8.78
CA ALA A 31 -5.46 13.26 -9.48
C ALA A 31 -6.28 14.49 -9.04
N PRO A 32 -5.66 15.69 -9.00
CA PRO A 32 -6.36 16.93 -8.71
C PRO A 32 -7.69 17.03 -9.47
N TYR A 33 -8.70 17.63 -8.84
CA TYR A 33 -10.07 17.71 -9.39
C TYR A 33 -10.11 18.17 -10.86
N ARG A 34 -9.21 19.09 -11.23
CA ARG A 34 -9.05 19.64 -12.59
C ARG A 34 -8.64 18.61 -13.65
N LEU A 35 -8.31 17.38 -13.27
CA LEU A 35 -7.92 16.29 -14.15
C LEU A 35 -8.98 15.18 -14.23
N ASN A 36 -10.26 15.55 -14.32
CA ASN A 36 -11.40 14.64 -14.56
C ASN A 36 -11.48 13.46 -13.58
N HIS A 37 -11.14 13.67 -12.31
CA HIS A 37 -11.16 12.61 -11.29
C HIS A 37 -10.35 11.36 -11.63
N ARG A 38 -9.31 11.50 -12.45
CA ARG A 38 -8.40 10.41 -12.76
C ARG A 38 -7.74 9.88 -11.49
N TRP A 39 -7.39 8.61 -11.51
CA TRP A 39 -6.53 8.00 -10.51
C TRP A 39 -5.17 7.73 -11.15
N THR A 40 -4.11 8.13 -10.47
CA THR A 40 -2.74 7.78 -10.84
C THR A 40 -2.27 6.66 -9.93
N CYS A 41 -1.76 5.59 -10.53
CA CYS A 41 -1.14 4.48 -9.84
C CYS A 41 0.37 4.61 -9.99
N THR A 42 1.09 4.65 -8.87
CA THR A 42 2.55 4.64 -8.84
C THR A 42 3.01 3.34 -8.21
N VAL A 43 3.92 2.64 -8.89
CA VAL A 43 4.57 1.43 -8.38
C VAL A 43 6.02 1.79 -8.07
N ALA A 44 6.43 1.60 -6.82
CA ALA A 44 7.80 1.85 -6.33
C ALA A 44 8.51 0.53 -5.99
#